data_AF-A0A138AU38-F1
#
_entry.id   AF-A0A138AU38-F1
#
_cell.length_a   1.000
_cell.length_b   1.000
_cell.length_c   1.000
_cell.angle_alpha   90.00
_cell.angle_beta   90.00
_cell.angle_gamma   90.00
#
_symmetry.space_group_name_H-M   'P 1'
#
loop_
_entity.id
_entity.type
_entity.pdbx_description
1 polymer ?
#
loop_
_entity_poly.entity_id
_entity_poly.type
_entity_poly.pdbx_seq_one_letter_code
_entity_poly.pdbx_strand_id
1 'polypeptide(L)'
;MADEVSEDDLAGIRARFLPGWCGSLDVGPGWYRLIVDLDRELGAIDPDYQLVQVKEKFGGLRYYVELEPDRPRPGFDELIRAAERRSERTCEQCGRGGGLTRRGSWVRTLCAADAAASGFVPDEAAAD
;
A
#
# COMPACT_ATOMS: atom_id res chain seq x y z
N MET A 1 -17.19 16.50 -3.03
CA MET A 1 -17.27 15.55 -1.91
C MET A 1 -16.26 14.47 -2.23
N ALA A 2 -15.05 14.55 -1.66
CA ALA A 2 -13.94 13.72 -2.09
C ALA A 2 -14.05 12.29 -1.53
N ASP A 3 -14.39 11.35 -2.41
CA ASP A 3 -13.67 10.08 -2.60
C ASP A 3 -13.30 9.27 -1.34
N GLU A 4 -14.31 8.91 -0.54
CA GLU A 4 -14.16 7.93 0.54
C GLU A 4 -13.99 6.53 -0.05
N VAL A 5 -13.01 5.77 0.43
CA VAL A 5 -12.84 4.35 0.05
C VAL A 5 -14.00 3.55 0.62
N SER A 6 -14.74 2.84 -0.24
CA SER A 6 -15.86 2.01 0.21
C SER A 6 -15.41 0.61 0.64
N GLU A 7 -16.20 -0.05 1.49
CA GLU A 7 -15.96 -1.46 1.81
C GLU A 7 -16.09 -2.37 0.58
N ASP A 8 -16.90 -1.99 -0.41
CA ASP A 8 -17.02 -2.71 -1.67
C ASP A 8 -15.73 -2.64 -2.50
N ASP A 9 -15.07 -1.48 -2.53
CA ASP A 9 -13.74 -1.35 -3.15
C ASP A 9 -12.74 -2.30 -2.47
N LEU A 10 -12.70 -2.30 -1.14
CA LEU A 10 -11.80 -3.18 -0.39
C LEU A 10 -12.15 -4.66 -0.55
N ALA A 11 -13.44 -5.00 -0.60
CA ALA A 11 -13.91 -6.36 -0.86
C ALA A 11 -13.48 -6.85 -2.26
N GLY A 12 -13.56 -5.98 -3.27
CA GLY A 12 -13.08 -6.27 -4.62
C GLY A 12 -11.59 -6.60 -4.65
N ILE A 13 -10.77 -5.81 -3.96
CA ILE A 13 -9.32 -6.04 -3.85
C ILE A 13 -9.04 -7.36 -3.11
N ARG A 14 -9.71 -7.60 -1.98
CA ARG A 14 -9.57 -8.85 -1.20
C ARG A 14 -9.95 -10.08 -2.04
N ALA A 15 -10.90 -9.95 -2.96
CA ALA A 15 -11.31 -11.03 -3.86
C ALA A 15 -10.26 -11.38 -4.94
N ARG A 16 -9.24 -10.53 -5.16
CA ARG A 16 -8.13 -10.82 -6.09
C ARG A 16 -7.07 -11.73 -5.51
N PHE A 17 -7.07 -11.95 -4.20
CA PHE A 17 -6.06 -12.82 -3.59
C PHE A 17 -6.16 -14.24 -4.14
N LEU A 18 -5.00 -14.84 -4.39
CA LEU A 18 -4.89 -16.21 -4.86
C LEU A 18 -5.69 -17.17 -3.97
N PRO A 19 -6.40 -18.15 -4.55
CA PRO A 19 -7.09 -19.17 -3.76
C PRO A 19 -6.16 -19.83 -2.75
N GLY A 20 -6.57 -19.86 -1.48
CA GLY A 20 -5.79 -20.44 -0.37
C GLY A 20 -4.83 -19.46 0.32
N TRP A 21 -4.72 -18.22 -0.15
CA TRP A 21 -3.98 -17.16 0.55
C TRP A 21 -4.90 -16.35 1.47
N CYS A 22 -4.33 -15.80 2.55
CA CYS A 22 -5.06 -14.89 3.44
C CYS A 22 -5.29 -13.56 2.71
N GLY A 23 -6.55 -13.25 2.39
CA GLY A 23 -6.96 -12.01 1.72
C GLY A 23 -6.96 -10.77 2.64
N SER A 24 -5.97 -10.63 3.51
CA SER A 24 -5.83 -9.48 4.40
C SER A 24 -4.99 -8.37 3.76
N LEU A 25 -5.38 -7.12 4.01
CA LEU A 25 -4.57 -5.96 3.72
C LEU A 25 -3.80 -5.61 4.99
N ASP A 26 -2.54 -6.03 5.08
CA ASP A 26 -1.71 -5.87 6.27
C ASP A 26 -1.07 -4.47 6.30
N VAL A 27 -1.92 -3.45 6.23
CA VAL A 27 -1.58 -2.02 6.21
C VAL A 27 -2.64 -1.19 6.94
N GLY A 28 -2.28 0.02 7.35
CA GLY A 28 -3.21 0.99 7.91
C GLY A 28 -4.16 1.65 6.88
N PRO A 29 -5.28 2.22 7.37
CA PRO A 29 -6.34 2.77 6.52
C PRO A 29 -5.92 4.00 5.71
N GLY A 30 -4.85 4.68 6.12
CA GLY A 30 -4.27 5.81 5.39
C GLY A 30 -3.75 5.44 4.01
N TRP A 31 -3.48 4.15 3.74
CA TRP A 31 -3.04 3.68 2.43
C TRP A 31 -4.14 3.02 1.59
N TYR A 32 -5.35 2.84 2.12
CA TYR A 32 -6.43 2.19 1.38
C TYR A 32 -6.74 2.88 0.07
N ARG A 33 -6.72 4.22 0.05
CA ARG A 33 -6.96 4.96 -1.20
C ARG A 33 -5.90 4.66 -2.26
N LEU A 34 -4.64 4.65 -1.85
CA LEU A 34 -3.50 4.36 -2.71
C LEU A 34 -3.59 2.93 -3.29
N ILE A 35 -4.08 1.97 -2.51
CA ILE A 35 -4.29 0.59 -2.94
C ILE A 35 -5.48 0.51 -3.92
N VAL A 36 -6.60 1.20 -3.64
CA VAL A 36 -7.76 1.24 -4.54
C VAL A 36 -7.42 1.88 -5.88
N ASP A 37 -6.69 2.99 -5.87
CA ASP A 37 -6.25 3.65 -7.10
C ASP A 37 -5.31 2.72 -7.90
N LEU A 38 -4.34 2.08 -7.23
CA LEU A 38 -3.45 1.09 -7.85
C LEU A 38 -4.25 -0.09 -8.43
N ASP A 39 -5.18 -0.67 -7.69
CA ASP A 39 -6.00 -1.80 -8.15
C ASP A 39 -6.77 -1.49 -9.44
N ARG A 40 -7.36 -0.29 -9.51
CA ARG A 40 -8.11 0.17 -10.69
C ARG A 40 -7.19 0.32 -11.90
N GLU A 41 -6.01 0.91 -11.72
CA GLU A 41 -5.04 1.09 -12.79
C GLU A 41 -4.47 -0.25 -13.28
N LEU A 42 -4.15 -1.17 -12.38
CA LEU A 42 -3.68 -2.52 -12.73
C LEU A 42 -4.77 -3.35 -13.40
N GLY A 43 -6.00 -3.31 -12.88
CA GLY A 43 -7.14 -4.03 -13.45
C GLY A 43 -7.54 -3.55 -14.85
N ALA A 44 -7.22 -2.30 -15.21
CA ALA A 44 -7.39 -1.80 -16.58
C ALA A 44 -6.36 -2.39 -17.57
N ILE A 45 -5.19 -2.81 -17.07
CA ILE A 45 -4.14 -3.47 -17.88
C ILE A 45 -4.39 -4.98 -17.95
N ASP A 46 -4.63 -5.61 -16.80
CA ASP A 46 -4.91 -7.03 -16.70
C ASP A 46 -6.04 -7.26 -15.69
N PRO A 47 -7.29 -7.49 -16.12
CA PRO A 47 -8.39 -7.69 -15.19
C PRO A 47 -8.25 -8.97 -14.35
N ASP A 48 -7.47 -9.94 -14.83
CA ASP A 48 -7.34 -11.29 -14.25
C ASP A 48 -6.14 -11.41 -13.29
N TYR A 49 -5.39 -10.33 -13.05
CA TYR A 49 -4.22 -10.38 -12.17
C TYR A 49 -4.62 -10.79 -10.74
N GLN A 50 -3.74 -11.56 -10.10
CA GLN A 50 -4.00 -12.11 -8.77
C GLN A 50 -3.01 -11.56 -7.74
N LEU A 51 -3.52 -11.32 -6.53
CA LEU A 51 -2.72 -10.88 -5.40
C LEU A 51 -2.13 -12.06 -4.63
N VAL A 52 -0.87 -11.91 -4.27
CA VAL A 52 -0.17 -12.79 -3.33
C VAL A 52 -0.19 -12.17 -1.95
N GLN A 53 0.15 -10.88 -1.83
CA GLN A 53 0.23 -10.19 -0.55
C GLN A 53 0.19 -8.67 -0.69
N VAL A 54 -0.48 -8.00 0.25
CA VAL A 54 -0.42 -6.56 0.43
C VAL A 54 -0.02 -6.26 1.87
N LYS A 55 1.15 -5.64 2.08
CA LYS A 55 1.69 -5.39 3.43
C LYS A 55 2.54 -4.14 3.52
N GLU A 56 2.75 -3.68 4.75
CA GLU A 56 3.84 -2.76 5.09
C GLU A 56 5.17 -3.52 5.19
N LYS A 57 6.25 -2.92 4.68
CA LYS A 57 7.63 -3.36 4.93
C LYS A 57 8.61 -2.19 4.86
N PHE A 58 9.28 -1.91 5.98
CA PHE A 58 10.29 -0.86 6.15
C PHE A 58 9.75 0.56 5.88
N GLY A 59 8.51 0.84 6.25
CA GLY A 59 7.83 2.11 6.04
C GLY A 59 7.18 2.27 4.66
N GLY A 60 7.30 1.28 3.77
CA GLY A 60 6.68 1.32 2.45
C GLY A 60 5.67 0.19 2.23
N LEU A 61 4.73 0.41 1.32
CA LEU A 61 3.84 -0.59 0.78
C LEU A 61 4.66 -1.66 0.01
N ARG A 62 4.21 -2.91 0.09
CA ARG A 62 4.55 -3.99 -0.82
C ARG A 62 3.27 -4.55 -1.41
N TYR A 63 3.21 -4.58 -2.73
CA TYR A 63 2.06 -5.05 -3.49
C TYR A 63 2.51 -6.20 -4.40
N TYR A 64 2.39 -7.43 -3.90
CA TYR A 64 2.88 -8.62 -4.59
C TYR A 64 1.76 -9.28 -5.36
N VAL A 65 2.02 -9.53 -6.65
CA VAL A 65 1.09 -10.13 -7.59
C VAL A 65 1.69 -11.41 -8.17
N GLU A 66 0.82 -12.32 -8.59
CA GLU A 66 1.16 -13.45 -9.46
C GLU A 66 0.66 -13.12 -10.86
N LEU A 67 1.52 -13.29 -11.86
CA LEU A 67 1.24 -12.92 -13.24
C LEU A 67 1.52 -14.09 -14.17
N GLU A 68 0.65 -14.31 -15.15
CA GLU A 68 0.93 -15.29 -16.22
C GLU A 68 2.19 -14.88 -17.00
N PRO A 69 3.24 -15.71 -17.10
CA PRO A 69 4.53 -15.31 -17.65
C PRO A 69 4.50 -14.74 -19.08
N ASP A 70 3.59 -15.24 -19.92
CA ASP A 70 3.58 -14.93 -21.36
C ASP A 70 2.62 -13.80 -21.77
N ARG A 71 1.86 -13.21 -20.83
CA ARG A 71 0.93 -12.09 -21.12
C ARG A 71 1.65 -10.74 -20.97
N PRO A 72 1.79 -9.92 -22.03
CA PRO A 72 2.41 -8.60 -21.94
C PRO A 72 1.55 -7.63 -21.11
N ARG A 73 2.19 -6.89 -20.20
CA ARG A 73 1.53 -5.91 -19.30
C ARG A 73 2.37 -4.62 -19.18
N PRO A 74 2.47 -3.83 -20.27
CA PRO A 74 3.32 -2.64 -20.27
C PRO A 74 2.90 -1.66 -19.16
N GLY A 75 3.87 -1.16 -18.40
CA GLY A 75 3.64 -0.20 -17.31
C GLY A 75 3.17 -0.80 -15.97
N PHE A 76 2.85 -2.10 -15.91
CA PHE A 76 2.31 -2.72 -14.69
C PHE A 76 3.24 -2.60 -13.47
N ASP A 77 4.52 -2.94 -13.65
CA ASP A 77 5.53 -2.79 -12.60
C ASP A 77 5.79 -1.32 -12.23
N GLU A 78 5.65 -0.40 -13.18
CA GLU A 78 5.88 1.02 -12.97
C GLU A 78 4.80 1.62 -12.07
N LEU A 79 3.55 1.20 -12.26
CA LEU A 79 2.41 1.55 -11.42
C LEU A 79 2.60 1.06 -9.98
N ILE A 80 2.98 -0.23 -9.81
CA ILE A 80 3.28 -0.78 -8.48
C ILE A 80 4.39 0.05 -7.82
N ARG A 81 5.52 0.26 -8.51
CA ARG A 81 6.64 1.03 -7.96
C ARG A 81 6.25 2.48 -7.65
N ALA A 82 5.35 3.09 -8.42
CA ALA A 82 4.85 4.44 -8.15
C ALA A 82 4.02 4.48 -6.87
N ALA A 83 3.13 3.51 -6.67
CA ALA A 83 2.36 3.36 -5.45
C ALA A 83 3.26 3.10 -4.22
N GLU A 84 4.26 2.23 -4.35
CA GLU A 84 5.25 1.99 -3.29
C GLU A 84 5.98 3.29 -2.90
N ARG A 85 6.53 4.04 -3.86
CA ARG A 85 7.19 5.33 -3.58
C ARG A 85 6.27 6.37 -2.95
N ARG A 86 4.99 6.38 -3.33
CA ARG A 86 4.00 7.29 -2.75
C ARG A 86 3.68 6.94 -1.30
N SER A 87 3.62 5.65 -0.98
CA SER A 87 3.37 5.17 0.39
C SER A 87 4.45 5.63 1.37
N GLU A 88 5.71 5.70 0.94
CA GLU A 88 6.87 6.17 1.74
C GLU A 88 6.77 7.65 2.17
N ARG A 89 5.82 8.41 1.60
CA ARG A 89 5.56 9.83 1.94
C ARG A 89 4.14 10.06 2.42
N THR A 90 3.37 8.99 2.62
CA THR A 90 1.96 9.02 3.02
C THR A 90 1.83 8.35 4.37
N CYS A 91 1.22 9.02 5.34
CA CYS A 91 0.94 8.46 6.65
C CYS A 91 0.05 7.23 6.52
N GLU A 92 0.55 6.07 6.93
CA GLU A 92 -0.16 4.80 6.88
C GLU A 92 -1.45 4.81 7.74
N GLN A 93 -1.50 5.66 8.78
CA GLN A 93 -2.66 5.72 9.67
C GLN A 93 -3.79 6.60 9.13
N CYS A 94 -3.48 7.73 8.48
CA CYS A 94 -4.49 8.75 8.16
C CYS A 94 -4.47 9.26 6.72
N GLY A 95 -3.49 8.87 5.91
CA GLY A 95 -3.38 9.26 4.51
C GLY A 95 -2.83 10.66 4.23
N ARG A 96 -2.57 11.48 5.27
CA ARG A 96 -1.88 12.78 5.13
C ARG A 96 -0.39 12.60 4.82
N GLY A 97 0.32 13.67 4.52
CA GLY A 97 1.78 13.64 4.38
C GLY A 97 2.47 13.05 5.61
N GLY A 98 3.38 12.11 5.39
CA GLY A 98 4.14 11.42 6.43
C GLY A 98 5.60 11.29 6.05
N GLY A 99 6.41 10.90 7.03
CA GLY A 99 7.82 10.56 6.85
C GLY A 99 8.14 9.26 7.58
N LEU A 100 9.34 8.74 7.36
CA LEU A 100 9.79 7.52 8.02
C LEU A 100 9.89 7.75 9.54
N THR A 101 9.33 6.83 10.30
CA THR A 101 9.31 6.88 11.77
C THR A 101 9.64 5.51 12.35
N ARG A 102 10.15 5.48 13.58
CA ARG A 102 10.54 4.26 14.29
C ARG A 102 9.98 4.15 15.69
N ARG A 103 9.75 2.92 16.11
CA ARG A 103 9.49 2.52 17.50
C ARG A 103 10.25 1.22 17.79
N GLY A 104 11.47 1.35 18.30
CA GLY A 104 12.40 0.21 18.40
C GLY A 104 12.79 -0.29 17.00
N SER A 105 12.59 -1.58 16.73
CA SER A 105 12.82 -2.19 15.42
C SER A 105 11.67 -2.02 14.42
N TRP A 106 10.54 -1.46 14.86
CA TRP A 106 9.37 -1.24 14.01
C TRP A 106 9.53 0.07 13.24
N VAL A 107 9.26 0.02 11.94
CA VAL A 107 9.37 1.15 11.02
C VAL A 107 8.01 1.37 10.37
N ARG A 108 7.55 2.61 10.31
CA ARG A 108 6.30 2.99 9.62
C ARG A 108 6.44 4.38 9.02
N THR A 109 5.74 4.66 7.93
CA THR A 109 5.59 6.04 7.45
C THR A 109 4.38 6.68 8.11
N LEU A 110 4.60 7.67 8.97
CA LEU A 110 3.55 8.32 9.74
C LEU A 110 3.69 9.85 9.70
N CYS A 111 2.58 10.56 9.88
CA CYS A 111 2.63 12.01 10.15
C CYS A 111 3.01 12.24 11.61
N ALA A 112 3.52 13.43 11.94
CA ALA A 112 3.97 13.75 13.30
C ALA A 112 2.92 13.47 14.39
N ALA A 113 1.64 13.74 14.10
CA ALA A 113 0.55 13.51 15.05
C ALA A 113 0.31 12.01 15.32
N ASP A 114 0.17 11.19 14.27
CA ASP A 114 -0.07 9.75 14.43
C ASP A 114 1.16 9.02 14.96
N ALA A 115 2.36 9.51 14.62
CA ALA A 115 3.62 9.01 15.16
C ALA A 115 3.66 9.23 16.68
N ALA A 116 3.45 10.47 17.14
CA ALA A 116 3.43 10.80 18.57
C ALA A 116 2.34 10.01 19.32
N ALA A 117 1.12 9.92 18.76
CA ALA A 117 0.02 9.19 19.36
C ALA A 117 0.30 7.68 19.49
N SER A 118 1.13 7.12 18.60
CA SER A 118 1.46 5.69 18.56
C SER A 118 2.83 5.36 19.18
N GLY A 119 3.53 6.34 19.74
CA GLY A 119 4.87 6.19 20.31
C GLY A 119 5.97 5.94 19.28
N PHE A 120 5.78 6.36 18.03
CA PHE A 120 6.81 6.41 17.01
C PHE A 120 7.48 7.79 17.03
N VAL A 121 8.78 7.82 16.72
CA VAL A 121 9.56 9.04 16.57
C VAL A 121 10.10 9.15 15.13
N PRO A 122 10.32 10.37 14.59
CA PRO A 122 10.96 10.53 13.28
C PRO A 122 12.27 9.75 13.17
N ASP A 123 12.48 9.10 12.03
CA ASP A 123 13.73 8.39 11.74
C ASP A 123 14.77 9.39 11.20
N GLU A 124 15.70 9.80 12.07
CA GLU A 124 16.74 10.76 11.72
C GLU A 124 17.70 10.24 10.63
N ALA A 125 17.75 8.92 10.40
CA ALA A 125 18.57 8.31 9.35
C ALA A 125 17.99 8.41 7.93
N ALA A 126 16.76 8.94 7.78
CA ALA A 126 16.08 9.10 6.48
C ALA A 126 16.24 10.49 5.86
N ALA A 127 17.05 11.36 6.48
CA ALA A 127 17.22 12.76 6.09
C ALA A 127 18.36 13.03 5.09
N ASP A 128 19.01 11.99 4.56
CA ASP A 128 20.11 12.10 3.58
C ASP A 128 19.67 11.76 2.14
#